data_AF-A0A060BYG3-F1
#
_entry.id   AF-A0A060BYG3-F1
#
_cell.length_a   1.000
_cell.length_b   1.000
_cell.length_c   1.000
_cell.angle_alpha   90.00
_cell.angle_beta   90.00
_cell.angle_gamma   90.00
#
_symmetry.space_group_name_H-M   'P 1'
#
loop_
_entity.id
_entity.type
_entity.pdbx_description
1 polymer ?
#
loop_
_entity_poly.entity_id
_entity_poly.type
_entity_poly.pdbx_seq_one_letter_code
_entity_poly.pdbx_strand_id
1 'polypeptide(L)'
;EFDNTDLAQASYIYASDGTTLLATFYDQNRVIVELQDISPWMQKAIVAVEDKRFWEHNGVDGEGLVRAVYLAVTADATQGASTLTQQLVRNTLREAAEASGDQEALEAATEVSVERKIREWRYALAYEERLNSIYGNVCTSAPEVDCG
;
A
#
# COMPACT_ATOMS: atom_id res chain seq x y z
N GLU A 1 15.37 -0.82 -0.05
CA GLU A 1 14.44 -1.84 0.50
C GLU A 1 13.14 -1.92 -0.30
N PHE A 2 12.55 -0.78 -0.70
CA PHE A 2 11.34 -0.74 -1.58
C PHE A 2 11.64 -0.65 -3.09
N ASP A 3 12.83 -1.04 -3.54
CA ASP A 3 13.24 -0.92 -4.95
C ASP A 3 12.77 -2.08 -5.83
N ASN A 4 12.31 -3.17 -5.23
CA ASN A 4 11.82 -4.33 -5.96
C ASN A 4 10.29 -4.37 -5.87
N THR A 5 9.64 -4.05 -6.98
CA THR A 5 8.19 -4.03 -7.15
C THR A 5 7.68 -5.24 -7.95
N ASP A 6 8.51 -6.26 -8.16
CA ASP A 6 8.09 -7.49 -8.81
C ASP A 6 7.17 -8.29 -7.88
N LEU A 7 5.88 -7.98 -7.95
CA LEU A 7 4.84 -8.69 -7.22
C LEU A 7 4.64 -10.07 -7.86
N ALA A 8 4.41 -11.09 -7.03
CA ALA A 8 4.08 -12.42 -7.52
C ALA A 8 2.84 -12.38 -8.45
N GLN A 9 2.95 -13.01 -9.62
CA GLN A 9 1.88 -13.13 -10.61
C GLN A 9 1.60 -14.60 -10.94
N ALA A 10 0.38 -14.85 -11.44
CA ALA A 10 0.02 -16.17 -11.95
C ALA A 10 0.80 -16.54 -13.22
N SER A 11 1.32 -17.76 -13.27
CA SER A 11 1.91 -18.39 -14.45
C SER A 11 0.88 -19.31 -15.11
N TYR A 12 0.81 -19.27 -16.44
CA TYR A 12 -0.16 -20.04 -17.23
C TYR A 12 0.57 -21.05 -18.13
N ILE A 13 0.16 -22.31 -18.09
CA ILE A 13 0.63 -23.36 -19.00
C ILE A 13 -0.45 -23.63 -20.03
N TYR A 14 -0.13 -23.43 -21.31
CA TYR A 14 -1.00 -23.71 -22.44
C TYR A 14 -0.57 -25.00 -23.15
N ALA A 15 -1.52 -25.66 -23.83
CA ALA A 15 -1.22 -26.75 -24.76
C ALA A 15 -0.44 -26.24 -25.97
N SER A 16 0.03 -27.16 -26.82
CA SER A 16 0.80 -26.82 -28.02
C SER A 16 0.04 -25.97 -29.04
N ASP A 17 -1.29 -25.86 -28.90
CA ASP A 17 -2.15 -24.99 -29.70
C ASP A 17 -2.10 -23.50 -29.28
N GLY A 18 -1.42 -23.18 -28.16
CA GLY A 18 -1.28 -21.83 -27.62
C GLY A 18 -2.57 -21.21 -27.07
N THR A 19 -3.67 -21.96 -26.98
CA THR A 19 -4.99 -21.43 -26.59
C THR A 19 -5.68 -22.25 -25.51
N THR A 20 -5.47 -23.57 -25.47
CA THR A 20 -6.05 -24.43 -24.43
C THR A 20 -5.24 -24.31 -23.14
N LEU A 21 -5.82 -23.68 -22.10
CA LEU A 21 -5.20 -23.58 -20.79
C LEU A 21 -5.18 -24.96 -20.10
N LEU A 22 -3.99 -25.44 -19.75
CA LEU A 22 -3.80 -26.71 -19.07
C LEU A 22 -3.69 -26.54 -17.55
N ALA A 23 -3.04 -25.49 -17.09
CA ALA A 23 -2.86 -25.22 -15.67
C ALA A 23 -2.53 -23.75 -15.40
N THR A 24 -2.89 -23.30 -14.20
CA THR A 24 -2.49 -22.01 -13.64
C THR A 24 -1.74 -22.27 -12.34
N PHE A 25 -0.54 -21.70 -12.21
CA PHE A 25 0.27 -21.77 -11.00
C PHE A 25 0.39 -20.38 -10.40
N TYR A 26 0.08 -20.24 -9.12
CA TYR A 26 0.26 -18.99 -8.40
C TYR A 26 0.49 -19.28 -6.92
N ASP A 27 1.33 -18.44 -6.30
CA ASP A 27 1.36 -18.30 -4.84
C ASP A 27 0.26 -17.31 -4.40
N GLN A 28 0.13 -16.21 -5.14
CA GLN A 28 -0.98 -15.26 -5.04
C GLN A 28 -1.69 -15.12 -6.38
N ASN A 29 -3.01 -15.25 -6.38
CA ASN A 29 -3.83 -15.04 -7.59
C ASN A 29 -3.96 -13.53 -7.88
N ARG A 30 -2.90 -12.94 -8.44
CA ARG A 30 -2.76 -11.51 -8.72
C ARG A 30 -2.58 -11.27 -10.22
N VAL A 31 -3.27 -10.25 -10.73
CA VAL A 31 -3.05 -9.65 -12.05
C VAL A 31 -2.61 -8.22 -11.82
N ILE A 32 -1.41 -7.85 -12.28
CA ILE A 32 -0.95 -6.47 -12.22
C ILE A 32 -1.58 -5.71 -13.38
N VAL A 33 -2.19 -4.58 -13.07
CA VAL A 33 -2.77 -3.64 -14.02
C VAL A 33 -2.14 -2.28 -13.79
N GLU A 34 -1.95 -1.50 -14.84
CA GLU A 34 -1.46 -0.15 -14.72
C GLU A 34 -2.55 0.76 -14.11
N LEU A 35 -2.15 1.80 -13.38
CA LEU A 35 -3.11 2.70 -12.72
C LEU A 35 -4.09 3.33 -13.72
N GLN A 36 -3.62 3.64 -14.94
CA GLN A 36 -4.42 4.20 -16.03
C GLN A 36 -5.51 3.25 -16.56
N ASP A 37 -5.36 1.93 -16.35
CA ASP A 37 -6.38 0.93 -16.71
C ASP A 37 -7.46 0.79 -15.63
N ILE A 38 -7.22 1.35 -14.44
CA ILE A 38 -8.20 1.38 -13.34
C ILE A 38 -9.14 2.55 -13.54
N SER A 39 -10.46 2.29 -13.48
CA SER A 39 -11.49 3.34 -13.55
C SER A 39 -11.16 4.51 -12.62
N PRO A 40 -11.17 5.77 -13.10
CA PRO A 40 -10.93 6.94 -12.24
C PRO A 40 -11.90 7.02 -11.06
N TRP A 41 -13.10 6.46 -11.19
CA TRP A 41 -14.07 6.38 -10.09
C TRP A 41 -13.67 5.39 -9.02
N MET A 42 -13.02 4.28 -9.38
CA MET A 42 -12.50 3.32 -8.42
C MET A 42 -11.33 3.93 -7.64
N GLN A 43 -10.41 4.60 -8.32
CA GLN A 43 -9.29 5.30 -7.67
C GLN A 43 -9.81 6.32 -6.65
N LYS A 44 -10.75 7.18 -7.06
CA LYS A 44 -11.40 8.15 -6.17
C LYS A 44 -12.16 7.50 -5.02
N ALA A 45 -12.84 6.39 -5.24
CA ALA A 45 -13.58 5.68 -4.19
C ALA A 45 -12.64 5.12 -3.12
N ILE A 46 -11.53 4.50 -3.53
CA ILE A 46 -10.51 3.98 -2.61
C ILE A 46 -9.90 5.12 -1.79
N VAL A 47 -9.48 6.22 -2.43
CA VAL A 47 -8.98 7.40 -1.71
C VAL A 47 -10.04 7.92 -0.74
N ALA A 48 -11.29 8.09 -1.17
CA ALA A 48 -12.35 8.61 -0.29
C ALA A 48 -12.65 7.74 0.94
N VAL A 49 -12.54 6.41 0.82
CA VAL A 49 -12.86 5.45 1.89
C VAL A 49 -11.66 5.19 2.80
N GLU A 50 -10.50 4.90 2.21
CA GLU A 50 -9.31 4.45 2.95
C GLU A 50 -8.47 5.62 3.43
N ASP A 51 -8.36 6.68 2.64
CA ASP A 51 -7.43 7.78 2.90
C ASP A 51 -7.90 9.10 2.28
N LYS A 52 -8.98 9.66 2.82
CA LYS A 52 -9.66 10.83 2.24
C LYS A 52 -8.77 12.08 2.10
N ARG A 53 -7.63 12.10 2.81
CA ARG A 53 -6.65 13.19 2.85
C ARG A 53 -5.32 12.77 2.25
N PHE A 54 -5.33 11.73 1.42
CA PHE A 54 -4.13 11.16 0.79
C PHE A 54 -3.17 12.23 0.25
N TRP A 55 -3.72 13.23 -0.44
CA TRP A 55 -2.98 14.34 -1.05
C TRP A 55 -2.58 15.49 -0.11
N GLU A 56 -3.05 15.48 1.15
CA GLU A 56 -2.80 16.54 2.13
C GLU A 56 -1.69 16.18 3.13
N HIS A 57 -1.17 14.96 3.08
CA HIS A 57 -0.18 14.46 4.03
C HIS A 57 0.98 13.71 3.36
N ASN A 58 2.08 13.57 4.08
CA ASN A 58 3.28 12.89 3.60
C ASN A 58 3.35 11.44 4.13
N GLY A 59 2.30 10.63 3.89
CA GLY A 59 2.22 9.22 4.30
C GLY A 59 1.81 8.96 5.76
N VAL A 60 1.59 10.01 6.55
CA VAL A 60 1.01 9.90 7.91
C VAL A 60 -0.01 11.02 8.11
N ASP A 61 -1.27 10.65 8.30
CA ASP A 61 -2.36 11.58 8.60
C ASP A 61 -2.43 11.90 10.09
N GLY A 62 -1.75 12.98 10.51
CA GLY A 62 -1.76 13.44 11.89
C GLY A 62 -3.16 13.85 12.38
N GLU A 63 -3.97 14.47 11.53
CA GLU A 63 -5.35 14.84 11.88
C GLU A 63 -6.24 13.60 12.01
N GLY A 64 -6.04 12.62 11.13
CA GLY A 64 -6.73 11.33 11.16
C GLY A 64 -6.44 10.55 12.44
N LEU A 65 -5.17 10.56 12.86
CA LEU A 65 -4.74 9.96 14.11
C LEU A 65 -5.41 10.63 15.32
N VAL A 66 -5.37 11.95 15.41
CA VAL A 66 -6.00 12.70 16.52
C VAL A 66 -7.50 12.44 16.56
N ARG A 67 -8.18 12.46 15.40
CA ARG A 67 -9.61 12.13 15.30
C ARG A 67 -9.90 10.71 15.77
N ALA A 68 -9.11 9.73 15.34
CA ALA A 68 -9.32 8.34 15.72
C ALA A 68 -9.13 8.11 17.22
N VAL A 69 -8.11 8.72 17.82
CA VAL A 69 -7.89 8.67 19.28
C VAL A 69 -9.07 9.33 20.01
N TYR A 70 -9.53 10.49 19.55
CA TYR A 70 -10.70 11.16 20.15
C TYR A 70 -11.96 10.28 20.08
N LEU A 71 -12.26 9.68 18.93
CA LEU A 71 -13.43 8.82 18.76
C LEU A 71 -13.35 7.52 19.58
N ALA A 72 -12.16 6.93 19.69
CA ALA A 72 -11.95 5.76 20.52
C ALA A 72 -12.23 6.05 22.01
N VAL A 73 -11.88 7.25 22.49
CA VAL A 73 -12.10 7.65 23.89
C VAL A 73 -13.53 8.14 24.14
N THR A 74 -14.16 8.81 23.18
CA THR A 74 -15.44 9.52 23.40
C THR A 74 -16.67 8.78 22.91
N ALA A 75 -16.53 7.93 21.90
CA ALA A 75 -17.65 7.28 21.22
C ALA A 75 -17.58 5.75 21.27
N ASP A 76 -16.56 5.17 21.94
CA ASP A 76 -16.23 3.73 21.90
C ASP A 76 -16.25 3.17 20.46
N ALA A 77 -15.89 4.05 19.51
CA ALA A 77 -15.95 3.78 18.08
C ALA A 77 -14.54 3.74 17.54
N THR A 78 -14.14 2.58 17.03
CA THR A 78 -12.85 2.38 16.36
C THR A 78 -12.96 2.84 14.91
N GLN A 79 -12.17 3.85 14.54
CA GLN A 79 -11.98 4.24 13.15
C GLN A 79 -10.56 3.91 12.71
N GLY A 80 -10.40 3.42 11.48
CA GLY A 80 -9.09 3.29 10.86
C GLY A 80 -8.42 4.66 10.70
N ALA A 81 -7.19 4.78 11.21
CA ALA A 81 -6.33 5.96 11.04
C ALA A 81 -5.14 5.70 10.10
N SER A 82 -5.14 4.57 9.39
CA SER A 82 -4.00 4.20 8.54
C SER A 82 -4.16 4.79 7.15
N THR A 83 -3.13 5.46 6.65
CA THR A 83 -3.05 6.02 5.28
C THR A 83 -2.74 4.93 4.25
N LEU A 84 -2.99 5.17 2.97
CA LEU A 84 -2.62 4.22 1.90
C LEU A 84 -1.13 3.87 1.90
N THR A 85 -0.24 4.84 2.13
CA THR A 85 1.22 4.61 2.20
C THR A 85 1.62 3.66 3.34
N GLN A 86 1.01 3.82 4.51
CA GLN A 86 1.15 2.90 5.63
C GLN A 86 0.67 1.48 5.30
N GLN A 87 -0.47 1.37 4.58
CA GLN A 87 -0.97 0.08 4.13
C GLN A 87 -0.01 -0.58 3.12
N LEU A 88 0.54 0.21 2.19
CA LEU A 88 1.57 -0.22 1.25
C LEU A 88 2.80 -0.76 2.00
N VAL A 89 3.40 0.03 2.88
CA VAL A 89 4.56 -0.36 3.68
C VAL A 89 4.31 -1.67 4.43
N ARG A 90 3.17 -1.79 5.13
CA ARG A 90 2.82 -2.99 5.87
C ARG A 90 2.73 -4.21 4.95
N ASN A 91 2.06 -4.06 3.81
CA ASN A 91 1.90 -5.15 2.85
C ASN A 91 3.23 -5.57 2.24
N THR A 92 4.09 -4.62 1.89
CA THR A 92 5.42 -4.92 1.33
C THR A 92 6.33 -5.61 2.35
N LEU A 93 6.33 -5.18 3.61
CA LEU A 93 7.12 -5.86 4.66
C LEU A 93 6.64 -7.29 4.91
N ARG A 94 5.31 -7.51 4.91
CA ARG A 94 4.72 -8.85 5.03
C ARG A 94 5.11 -9.73 3.84
N GLU A 95 4.95 -9.22 2.62
CA GLU A 95 5.28 -9.96 1.40
C GLU A 95 6.79 -10.30 1.32
N ALA A 96 7.66 -9.36 1.72
CA ALA A 96 9.10 -9.60 1.76
C ALA A 96 9.48 -10.69 2.78
N ALA A 97 8.83 -10.69 3.96
CA ALA A 97 9.03 -11.71 4.99
C ALA A 97 8.51 -13.09 4.55
N GLU A 98 7.34 -13.15 3.90
CA GLU A 98 6.80 -14.38 3.30
C GLU A 98 7.76 -14.94 2.24
N ALA A 99 8.27 -14.08 1.36
CA ALA A 99 9.19 -14.49 0.29
C ALA A 99 10.56 -14.97 0.80
N SER A 100 11.06 -14.40 1.90
CA SER A 100 12.33 -14.81 2.51
C SER A 100 12.19 -16.00 3.47
N GLY A 101 10.96 -16.40 3.82
CA GLY A 101 10.69 -17.40 4.85
C GLY A 101 11.08 -16.94 6.26
N ASP A 102 11.17 -15.64 6.49
CA ASP A 102 11.56 -15.04 7.78
C ASP A 102 10.33 -14.88 8.67
N GLN A 103 10.12 -15.85 9.57
CA GLN A 103 8.99 -15.87 10.49
C GLN A 103 9.03 -14.72 11.51
N GLU A 104 10.22 -14.29 11.94
CA GLU A 104 10.36 -13.18 12.90
C GLU A 104 9.98 -11.86 12.24
N ALA A 105 10.43 -11.64 11.00
CA ALA A 105 10.04 -10.47 10.22
C ALA A 105 8.53 -10.47 9.92
N LEU A 106 7.93 -11.64 9.66
CA LEU A 106 6.50 -11.78 9.42
C LEU A 106 5.69 -11.43 10.67
N GLU A 107 6.09 -11.92 11.84
CA GLU A 107 5.48 -11.58 13.12
C GLU A 107 5.62 -10.08 13.40
N ALA A 108 6.81 -9.50 13.21
CA ALA A 108 7.04 -8.07 13.38
C ALA A 108 6.23 -7.19 12.40
N ALA A 109 5.94 -7.69 11.20
CA ALA A 109 5.12 -6.99 10.21
C ALA A 109 3.60 -7.07 10.49
N THR A 110 3.16 -8.08 11.25
CA THR A 110 1.73 -8.39 11.46
C THR A 110 1.24 -8.22 12.91
N GLU A 111 2.14 -8.07 13.88
CA GLU A 111 1.81 -7.91 15.29
C GLU A 111 0.90 -6.70 15.57
N VAL A 112 0.03 -6.78 16.58
CA VAL A 112 -0.78 -5.63 17.00
C VAL A 112 -0.05 -4.91 18.14
N SER A 113 0.94 -4.09 17.79
CA SER A 113 1.78 -3.34 18.73
C SER A 113 1.92 -1.87 18.35
N VAL A 114 2.27 -1.03 19.33
CA VAL A 114 2.59 0.39 19.09
C VAL A 114 3.94 0.50 18.38
N GLU A 115 4.87 -0.37 18.72
CA GLU A 115 6.21 -0.50 18.16
C GLU A 115 6.15 -0.74 16.65
N ARG A 116 5.32 -1.69 16.20
CA ARG A 116 5.05 -1.91 14.78
C ARG A 116 4.49 -0.66 14.12
N LYS A 117 3.54 0.02 14.77
CA LYS A 117 2.91 1.21 14.17
C LYS A 117 3.89 2.38 14.04
N ILE A 118 4.77 2.59 15.02
CA ILE A 118 5.87 3.58 14.94
C ILE A 118 6.83 3.24 13.79
N ARG A 119 7.16 1.95 13.65
CA ARG A 119 8.01 1.47 12.54
C ARG A 119 7.35 1.72 11.18
N GLU A 120 6.06 1.41 11.07
CA GLU A 120 5.25 1.66 9.87
C GLU A 120 5.24 3.16 9.50
N TRP A 121 5.07 4.06 10.48
CA TRP A 121 5.15 5.51 10.24
C TRP A 121 6.52 5.95 9.75
N ARG A 122 7.59 5.44 10.38
CA ARG A 122 8.97 5.76 9.97
C ARG A 122 9.22 5.36 8.52
N TYR A 123 8.80 4.16 8.14
CA TYR A 123 8.96 3.67 6.77
C TYR A 123 8.07 4.45 5.79
N ALA A 124 6.81 4.76 6.14
CA ALA A 124 5.92 5.54 5.29
C ALA A 124 6.49 6.94 5.01
N LEU A 125 6.95 7.64 6.05
CA LEU A 125 7.59 8.95 5.90
C LEU A 125 8.86 8.88 5.04
N ALA A 126 9.72 7.87 5.27
CA ALA A 126 10.93 7.70 4.48
C ALA A 126 10.64 7.35 3.02
N TYR A 127 9.57 6.59 2.75
CA TYR A 127 9.14 6.23 1.41
C TYR A 127 8.64 7.46 0.64
N GLU A 128 7.76 8.26 1.25
CA GLU A 128 7.25 9.49 0.63
C GLU A 128 8.36 10.52 0.42
N GLU A 129 9.24 10.71 1.39
CA GLU A 129 10.41 11.60 1.25
C GLU A 129 11.28 11.20 0.05
N ARG A 130 11.48 9.89 -0.12
CA ARG A 130 12.21 9.35 -1.27
C ARG A 130 11.49 9.65 -2.58
N LEU A 131 10.18 9.38 -2.68
CA LEU A 131 9.41 9.66 -3.89
C LEU A 131 9.39 11.15 -4.20
N ASN A 132 9.17 11.99 -3.21
CA ASN A 132 9.21 13.45 -3.35
C ASN A 132 10.58 13.96 -3.82
N SER A 133 11.68 13.30 -3.43
CA SER A 133 13.00 13.66 -3.95
C SER A 133 13.22 13.31 -5.42
N ILE A 134 12.50 12.31 -5.94
CA ILE A 134 12.61 11.82 -7.31
C ILE A 134 11.66 12.58 -8.23
N TYR A 135 10.40 12.71 -7.81
CA TYR A 135 9.31 13.23 -8.63
C TYR A 135 8.95 14.69 -8.28
N GLY A 136 9.38 15.18 -7.12
CA GLY A 136 8.97 16.48 -6.58
C GLY A 136 7.78 16.35 -5.62
N ASN A 137 7.44 17.46 -4.98
CA ASN A 137 6.31 17.58 -4.04
C ASN A 137 5.35 18.72 -4.43
N VAL A 138 5.49 19.24 -5.66
CA VAL A 138 4.69 20.35 -6.19
C VAL A 138 3.82 19.82 -7.32
N CYS A 139 2.52 19.97 -7.13
CA CYS A 139 1.52 19.66 -8.14
C CYS A 139 1.68 20.63 -9.31
N THR A 140 2.08 20.12 -10.49
CA THR A 140 2.19 20.92 -11.71
C THR A 140 1.21 20.43 -12.77
N SER A 141 0.99 21.24 -13.81
CA SER A 141 0.07 20.91 -14.91
C SER A 141 0.58 19.82 -15.88
N ALA A 142 1.80 19.31 -15.67
CA ALA A 142 2.39 18.19 -16.41
C ALA A 142 2.97 17.22 -15.38
N PRO A 143 2.18 16.23 -14.89
CA PRO A 143 2.52 15.62 -13.62
C PRO A 143 3.53 14.48 -13.78
N GLU A 144 4.75 14.71 -13.29
CA GLU A 144 5.58 13.66 -12.69
C GLU A 144 5.06 13.32 -11.28
N VAL A 145 4.31 14.24 -10.64
CA VAL A 145 3.59 14.09 -9.37
C VAL A 145 2.10 14.20 -9.64
N ASP A 146 1.37 13.09 -9.50
CA ASP A 146 -0.09 13.14 -9.46
C ASP A 146 -0.54 13.69 -8.11
N CYS A 147 -1.46 14.65 -8.14
CA CYS A 147 -2.01 15.29 -6.94
C CYS A 147 -3.55 15.21 -6.91
N GLY A 148 -4.15 14.37 -7.76
CA GLY A 148 -5.60 14.27 -7.86
C GLY A 148 -6.11 13.54 -9.09
#